data_AF-A0A100YX77-F1
#
_entry.id   AF-A0A100YX77-F1
#
_cell.length_a   1.000
_cell.length_b   1.000
_cell.length_c   1.000
_cell.angle_alpha   90.00
_cell.angle_beta   90.00
_cell.angle_gamma   90.00
#
_symmetry.space_group_name_H-M   'P 1'
#
loop_
_entity.id
_entity.type
_entity.pdbx_description
1 polymer ?
#
loop_
_entity_poly.entity_id
_entity_poly.type
_entity_poly.pdbx_seq_one_letter_code
_entity_poly.pdbx_strand_id
1 'polypeptide(L)' 'MKCSEFVSLGATEMELLECLAGGGMTTIAIRIPVNFKEAAAEEAALRRISFSAFSRMCMIDELTKGNK' A
#
# COMPACT_ATOMS: atom_id res chain seq x y z
N MET A 1 -13.77 2.04 13.06
CA MET A 1 -12.42 2.10 13.67
C MET A 1 -11.45 2.44 12.56
N LYS A 2 -10.48 3.33 12.78
CA LYS A 2 -9.53 3.73 11.71
C LYS A 2 -8.35 2.76 11.73
N CYS A 3 -7.85 2.32 10.58
CA CYS A 3 -6.65 1.46 10.54
C CYS A 3 -5.42 2.11 11.18
N SER A 4 -5.38 3.45 11.27
CA SER A 4 -4.36 4.18 12.02
C SER A 4 -4.32 3.83 13.52
N GLU A 5 -5.42 3.36 14.10
CA GLU A 5 -5.52 2.97 15.51
C GLU A 5 -4.90 1.58 15.74
N PHE A 6 -5.03 0.66 14.78
CA PHE A 6 -4.42 -0.68 14.84
C PHE A 6 -2.88 -0.62 14.83
N VAL A 7 -2.29 0.29 14.03
CA VAL A 7 -0.83 0.51 13.98
C VAL A 7 -0.28 0.93 15.35
N SER A 8 -1.07 1.64 16.17
CA SER A 8 -0.64 2.11 17.50
C SER A 8 -0.92 1.13 18.66
N LEU A 9 -1.76 0.11 18.46
CA LEU A 9 -2.29 -0.74 19.54
C LEU A 9 -1.70 -2.16 19.58
N GLY A 10 -0.61 -2.42 18.84
CA GLY A 10 0.02 -3.74 18.80
C GLY A 10 -0.83 -4.80 18.10
N ALA A 11 -1.57 -4.38 17.07
CA ALA A 11 -2.35 -5.27 16.22
C ALA A 11 -1.46 -6.36 15.61
N THR A 12 -2.01 -7.55 15.44
CA THR A 12 -1.32 -8.61 14.70
C THR A 12 -1.16 -8.21 13.23
N GLU A 13 -0.13 -8.73 12.56
CA GLU A 13 0.11 -8.49 11.13
C GLU A 13 -1.14 -8.82 10.29
N MET A 14 -1.86 -9.88 10.65
CA MET A 14 -3.09 -10.31 9.98
C MET A 14 -4.22 -9.29 10.11
N GLU A 15 -4.49 -8.79 11.33
CA GLU A 15 -5.52 -7.79 11.59
C GLU A 15 -5.23 -6.47 10.86
N LEU A 16 -3.95 -6.07 10.79
CA LEU A 16 -3.54 -4.88 10.07
C LEU A 16 -3.74 -5.03 8.55
N LEU A 17 -3.37 -6.18 7.99
CA LEU A 17 -3.59 -6.48 6.57
C LEU A 17 -5.08 -6.50 6.21
N GLU A 18 -5.90 -7.14 7.04
CA GLU A 18 -7.36 -7.16 6.86
C GLU A 18 -7.95 -5.75 6.90
N CYS A 19 -7.49 -4.91 7.83
CA CYS A 19 -7.93 -3.52 7.91
C CYS A 19 -7.57 -2.73 6.64
N LEU A 20 -6.32 -2.85 6.17
CA LEU A 20 -5.83 -2.13 4.99
C LEU A 20 -6.49 -2.60 3.68
N ALA A 21 -6.94 -3.86 3.61
CA ALA A 21 -7.61 -4.43 2.44
C ALA A 21 -9.14 -4.31 2.47
N GLY A 22 -9.75 -4.20 3.65
CA GLY A 22 -11.21 -4.26 3.83
C GLY A 22 -11.98 -2.98 3.49
N GLY A 23 -11.28 -1.87 3.21
CA GLY A 23 -11.91 -0.61 2.82
C GLY A 23 -12.40 -0.59 1.36
N GLY A 24 -13.37 0.29 1.07
CA GLY A 24 -13.74 0.61 -0.31
C GLY A 24 -12.62 1.36 -1.05
N MET A 25 -12.72 1.41 -2.39
CA MET A 25 -11.74 2.13 -3.22
C MET A 25 -11.99 3.64 -3.17
N THR A 26 -10.93 4.42 -2.99
CA THR A 26 -10.95 5.89 -3.13
C THR A 26 -9.95 6.35 -4.19
N THR A 27 -10.32 7.38 -4.95
CA THR A 27 -9.43 7.97 -5.97
C THR A 27 -8.60 9.07 -5.35
N ILE A 28 -7.29 8.99 -5.54
CA ILE A 28 -6.33 10.02 -5.11
C ILE A 28 -5.51 10.51 -6.30
N ALA A 29 -5.15 11.78 -6.31
CA ALA A 29 -4.23 12.37 -7.28
C ALA A 29 -2.88 12.66 -6.61
N ILE A 30 -1.80 12.07 -7.12
CA ILE A 30 -0.44 12.26 -6.60
C ILE A 30 0.42 12.83 -7.71
N ARG A 31 1.21 13.87 -7.41
CA ARG A 31 2.23 14.39 -8.32
C ARG A 31 3.55 13.66 -8.07
N ILE A 32 4.12 13.06 -9.11
CA ILE A 32 5.40 12.35 -9.08
C ILE A 32 6.23 12.72 -10.32
N PRO A 33 7.56 12.66 -10.25
CA PRO A 33 8.41 12.80 -11.43
C PRO A 33 8.05 11.78 -12.52
N VAL A 34 8.21 12.18 -13.80
CA VAL A 34 7.88 11.31 -14.95
C VAL A 34 8.72 10.04 -14.94
N ASN A 35 10.02 10.18 -14.75
CA ASN A 35 10.96 9.05 -14.68
C ASN A 35 10.63 8.08 -13.53
N PHE A 36 10.13 8.60 -12.40
CA PHE A 36 9.69 7.76 -11.29
C PHE A 36 8.45 6.94 -11.66
N LYS A 37 7.47 7.56 -12.32
CA LYS A 37 6.27 6.85 -12.82
C LYS A 37 6.66 5.73 -13.78
N GLU A 38 7.54 6.00 -14.73
CA GLU A 38 7.97 5.03 -15.74
C GLU A 38 8.65 3.82 -15.10
N ALA A 39 9.65 4.05 -14.25
CA ALA A 39 10.35 2.97 -13.55
C ALA A 39 9.39 2.11 -12.70
N ALA A 40 8.45 2.73 -11.97
CA ALA A 40 7.49 1.99 -11.17
C ALA A 40 6.42 1.28 -12.03
N ALA A 41 6.09 1.78 -13.22
CA ALA A 41 5.19 1.10 -14.15
C ALA A 41 5.87 -0.13 -14.80
N GLU A 42 7.15 -0.02 -15.14
CA GLU A 42 7.96 -1.15 -15.63
C GLU A 42 8.04 -2.25 -14.57
N GLU A 43 8.34 -1.89 -13.31
CA GLU A 43 8.40 -2.85 -12.20
C GLU A 43 7.03 -3.53 -11.95
N ALA A 44 5.93 -2.77 -12.01
CA ALA A 44 4.59 -3.33 -11.90
C ALA A 44 4.30 -4.33 -13.04
N ALA A 45 4.72 -4.01 -14.27
CA ALA A 45 4.57 -4.89 -15.43
C ALA A 45 5.39 -6.18 -15.30
N LEU A 46 6.63 -6.10 -14.79
CA LEU A 46 7.47 -7.28 -14.49
C LEU A 46 6.79 -8.22 -13.48
N ARG A 47 6.11 -7.65 -12.49
CA ARG A 47 5.31 -8.38 -11.49
C ARG A 47 3.92 -8.81 -11.98
N ARG A 48 3.55 -8.49 -13.23
CA ARG A 48 2.23 -8.76 -13.83
C ARG A 48 1.06 -8.18 -13.03
N ILE A 49 1.26 -7.01 -12.41
CA ILE A 49 0.23 -6.29 -11.65
C ILE A 49 0.07 -4.87 -12.18
N SER A 50 -1.05 -4.21 -11.87
CA SER A 50 -1.24 -2.81 -12.22
C SER A 50 -0.33 -1.89 -11.39
N PHE A 51 0.00 -0.71 -11.93
CA PHE A 51 0.70 0.34 -11.18
C PHE A 51 0.00 0.69 -9.85
N SER A 52 -1.34 0.69 -9.83
CA SER A 52 -2.12 0.93 -8.62
C SER A 52 -2.03 -0.21 -7.60
N ALA A 53 -1.90 -1.47 -8.04
CA ALA A 53 -1.65 -2.60 -7.16
C ALA A 53 -0.23 -2.56 -6.58
N PHE A 54 0.77 -2.28 -7.43
CA PHE A 54 2.16 -2.10 -7.01
C PHE A 54 2.29 -0.98 -5.97
N SER A 55 1.70 0.19 -6.24
CA SER A 55 1.71 1.34 -5.31
C SER A 55 1.08 0.98 -3.96
N ARG A 56 -0.08 0.29 -3.96
CA ARG A 56 -0.73 -0.16 -2.72
C ARG A 56 0.14 -1.15 -1.94
N MET A 57 0.77 -2.11 -2.62
CA MET A 57 1.66 -3.09 -2.00
C MET A 57 2.86 -2.40 -1.32
N CYS A 58 3.48 -1.40 -1.96
CA CYS A 58 4.55 -0.61 -1.34
C CYS A 58 4.07 0.14 -0.08
N MET A 59 2.86 0.71 -0.10
CA MET A 59 2.28 1.37 1.08
C MET A 59 1.98 0.39 2.21
N ILE A 60 1.44 -0.79 1.89
CA ILE A 60 1.15 -1.84 2.88
C ILE A 60 2.45 -2.31 3.54
N ASP A 61 3.49 -2.62 2.74
CA ASP A 61 4.81 -3.01 3.26
C ASP A 61 5.39 -1.96 4.21
N GLU A 62 5.30 -0.68 3.87
CA GLU A 62 5.76 0.40 4.75
C GLU A 62 4.96 0.49 6.06
N LEU A 63 3.64 0.33 5.99
CA LEU A 63 2.76 0.39 7.16
C LEU A 63 2.88 -0.83 8.08
N THR A 64 3.36 -1.97 7.58
CA THR A 64 3.52 -3.20 8.38
C THR A 64 4.93 -3.41 8.94
N LYS A 65 5.94 -2.65 8.48
CA LYS A 65 7.35 -2.79 8.91
C LYS A 65 7.59 -2.74 10.43
N GLY A 66 6.76 -2.02 11.18
CA GLY A 66 6.88 -1.87 12.64
C GLY A 66 6.22 -2.97 13.47
N ASN A 67 5.52 -3.92 12.85
CA ASN A 67 4.80 -5.01 13.52
C ASN A 67 5.50 -6.38 13.38
N LYS A 68 6.83 -6.37 13.20
CA LYS A 68 7.69 -7.56 13.14
C LYS A 68 8.26 -7.95 14.50
#